data_AF-A0A5J4VAB9-F1
#
_entry.id   AF-A0A5J4VAB9-F1
#
_cell.length_a   1.000
_cell.length_b   1.000
_cell.length_c   1.000
_cell.angle_alpha   90.00
_cell.angle_beta   90.00
_cell.angle_gamma   90.00
#
_symmetry.space_group_name_H-M   'P 1'
#
loop_
_entity.id
_entity.type
_entity.pdbx_description
1 polymer ?
#
loop_
_entity_poly.entity_id
_entity_poly.type
_entity_poly.pdbx_seq_one_letter_code
_entity_poly.pdbx_strand_id
1 'polypeptide(L)'
;MTKFMTLAMVNHPDFFAMLFVFLLFIVNNRCEFREIYVELYGDDQYPGTIFAPLRTVNKAIEIAESHQHDYLVNVGDGIFAEEKTTKITHGNISLVGQGIDKTIITNKYIGQFLNVSQGPVASLFIHQLTLELQPQWVDIDRFLSFETITGNFEMVECQMNQTILIDSIPAQAFHIEAEHILISHCQFNNLWTNVSGLFLSPLVSAIIEHSYFRRCFTQQFAPIRINCNTTKARFIVSDCIFCGCVGKMGGAFYISRYFWNMTFINNLFLHNKATYTYSTAGNDIYLFQNPSQEIIFDFHNRIRHCFSNSDRKKIGFSWEPISIDYDFLLPSINNQDLTDLQEKAKVMEEEEEQGN
;
A
#
# COMPACT_ATOMS: atom_id res chain seq x y z
N MET A 1 -24.79 -18.78 11.24
CA MET A 1 -23.37 -18.41 11.37
C MET A 1 -22.44 -19.61 11.49
N THR A 2 -22.67 -20.56 12.40
CA THR A 2 -21.77 -21.70 12.66
C THR A 2 -21.54 -22.62 11.44
N LYS A 3 -22.56 -22.87 10.60
CA LYS A 3 -22.42 -23.69 9.38
C LYS A 3 -21.67 -23.00 8.22
N PHE A 4 -21.63 -21.67 8.19
CA PHE A 4 -20.91 -20.92 7.14
C PHE A 4 -19.40 -20.89 7.43
N MET A 5 -19.02 -20.79 8.71
CA MET A 5 -17.62 -20.93 9.13
C MET A 5 -17.05 -22.32 8.84
N THR A 6 -17.83 -23.39 9.05
CA THR A 6 -17.35 -24.76 8.78
C THR A 6 -17.08 -25.02 7.31
N LEU A 7 -17.82 -24.40 6.38
CA LEU A 7 -17.62 -24.60 4.94
C LEU A 7 -16.40 -23.83 4.40
N ALA A 8 -16.10 -22.65 4.96
CA ALA A 8 -14.91 -21.86 4.62
C ALA A 8 -13.62 -22.52 5.13
N MET A 9 -13.65 -23.16 6.31
CA MET A 9 -12.49 -23.84 6.90
C MET A 9 -12.01 -25.06 6.11
N VAL A 10 -12.88 -25.71 5.33
CA VAL A 10 -12.53 -26.93 4.58
C VAL A 10 -11.83 -26.59 3.25
N ASN A 11 -12.11 -25.44 2.64
CA ASN A 11 -11.64 -25.12 1.30
C ASN A 11 -10.36 -24.29 1.24
N HIS A 12 -9.98 -23.59 2.33
CA HIS A 12 -8.76 -22.77 2.38
C HIS A 12 -8.04 -22.83 3.74
N PRO A 13 -7.48 -24.00 4.13
CA PRO A 13 -6.77 -24.16 5.40
C PRO A 13 -5.56 -23.23 5.54
N ASP A 14 -4.91 -22.86 4.43
CA ASP A 14 -3.74 -21.96 4.43
C ASP A 14 -4.10 -20.49 4.73
N PHE A 15 -5.31 -20.05 4.36
CA PHE A 15 -5.78 -18.68 4.64
C PHE A 15 -6.05 -18.50 6.14
N PHE A 16 -6.68 -19.51 6.77
CA PHE A 16 -6.91 -19.48 8.22
C PHE A 16 -5.64 -19.67 9.02
N ALA A 17 -4.68 -20.49 8.57
CA ALA A 17 -3.37 -20.58 9.22
C ALA A 17 -2.63 -19.23 9.18
N MET A 18 -2.73 -18.49 8.07
CA MET A 18 -2.12 -17.17 7.93
C MET A 18 -2.83 -16.11 8.77
N LEU A 19 -4.17 -16.06 8.73
CA LEU A 19 -4.97 -15.16 9.57
C LEU A 19 -4.81 -15.47 11.07
N PHE A 20 -4.66 -16.74 11.45
CA PHE A 20 -4.45 -17.16 12.83
C PHE A 20 -3.03 -16.85 13.32
N VAL A 21 -2.00 -16.97 12.47
CA VAL A 21 -0.63 -16.49 12.80
C VAL A 21 -0.59 -14.97 12.90
N PHE A 22 -1.32 -14.26 12.04
CA PHE A 22 -1.43 -12.81 12.07
C PHE A 22 -2.17 -12.31 13.32
N LEU A 23 -3.32 -12.92 13.66
CA LEU A 23 -4.03 -12.68 14.93
C LEU A 23 -3.21 -13.11 16.14
N LEU A 24 -2.44 -14.20 16.08
CA LEU A 24 -1.51 -14.55 17.17
C LEU A 24 -0.40 -13.50 17.31
N PHE A 25 0.06 -12.89 16.22
CA PHE A 25 1.07 -11.83 16.26
C PHE A 25 0.53 -10.56 16.90
N ILE A 26 -0.69 -10.15 16.55
CA ILE A 26 -1.41 -9.04 17.18
C ILE A 26 -1.72 -9.34 18.67
N VAL A 27 -2.12 -10.57 19.00
CA VAL A 27 -2.57 -10.93 20.36
C VAL A 27 -1.41 -11.28 21.31
N ASN A 28 -0.28 -11.80 20.83
CA ASN A 28 0.87 -12.15 21.68
C ASN A 28 1.87 -11.02 21.91
N ASN A 29 1.82 -9.92 21.15
CA ASN A 29 2.59 -8.70 21.44
C ASN A 29 1.78 -7.72 22.32
N ARG A 30 1.17 -8.21 23.40
CA ARG A 30 0.74 -7.34 24.51
C ARG A 30 1.96 -6.86 25.30
N CYS A 31 2.84 -6.13 24.63
CA CYS A 31 3.62 -5.10 25.28
C CYS A 31 2.63 -4.07 25.84
N GLU A 32 2.84 -3.62 27.06
CA GLU A 32 2.20 -2.39 27.55
C GLU A 32 2.73 -1.26 26.66
N PHE A 33 2.05 -0.98 25.55
CA PHE A 33 2.35 0.18 24.74
C PHE A 33 2.21 1.40 25.64
N ARG A 34 3.25 2.21 25.67
CA ARG A 34 3.11 3.54 26.25
C ARG A 34 2.35 4.40 25.27
N GLU A 35 1.37 5.13 25.77
CA GLU A 35 0.48 5.93 24.92
C GLU A 35 0.91 7.39 24.94
N ILE A 36 0.92 8.00 23.76
CA ILE A 36 1.11 9.43 23.56
C ILE A 36 -0.12 9.96 22.82
N TYR A 37 -0.67 11.06 23.31
CA TYR A 37 -1.89 11.68 22.77
C TYR A 37 -1.54 12.97 22.02
N VAL A 38 -2.10 13.12 20.81
CA VAL A 38 -1.94 14.29 19.94
C VAL A 38 -3.32 14.87 19.64
N GLU A 39 -3.53 16.15 19.93
CA GLU A 39 -4.82 16.83 19.79
C GLU A 39 -4.67 18.23 19.18
N LEU A 40 -5.71 18.74 18.50
CA LEU A 40 -5.64 20.05 17.85
C LEU A 40 -5.42 21.21 18.82
N TYR A 41 -5.85 21.07 20.08
CA TYR A 41 -5.65 22.06 21.13
C TYR A 41 -4.39 21.82 21.97
N GLY A 42 -3.61 20.78 21.63
CA GLY A 42 -2.40 20.41 22.36
C GLY A 42 -1.27 21.44 22.26
N ASP A 43 -0.18 21.17 22.97
CA ASP A 43 1.05 21.97 22.95
C ASP A 43 2.26 21.02 22.94
N ASP A 44 3.24 21.27 22.06
CA ASP A 44 4.44 20.43 21.94
C ASP A 44 5.43 20.58 23.12
N GLN A 45 5.14 21.49 24.07
CA GLN A 45 5.80 21.56 25.37
C GLN A 45 5.19 20.59 26.41
N TYR A 46 4.03 19.99 26.11
CA TYR A 46 3.37 19.06 27.01
C TYR A 46 4.00 17.65 26.98
N PRO A 47 3.76 16.83 28.03
CA PRO A 47 4.29 15.47 28.07
C PRO A 47 3.59 14.48 27.14
N GLY A 48 2.48 14.86 26.48
CA GLY A 48 1.73 13.97 25.58
C GLY A 48 0.80 13.00 26.29
N THR A 49 0.26 13.39 27.44
CA THR A 49 -0.78 12.63 28.14
C THR A 49 -2.17 13.04 27.67
N ILE A 50 -3.21 12.24 27.95
CA ILE A 50 -4.60 12.59 27.61
C ILE A 50 -5.06 13.97 28.14
N PHE A 51 -4.54 14.42 29.29
CA PHE A 51 -4.88 15.71 29.90
C PHE A 51 -3.97 16.86 29.46
N ALA A 52 -2.83 16.55 28.86
CA ALA A 52 -1.85 17.49 28.34
C ALA A 52 -1.28 16.92 27.03
N PRO A 53 -2.09 16.92 25.94
CA PRO A 53 -1.72 16.30 24.68
C PRO A 53 -0.75 17.15 23.87
N LEU A 54 0.02 16.52 23.00
CA LEU A 54 0.91 17.23 22.06
C LEU A 54 0.11 17.87 20.94
N ARG A 55 0.71 18.86 20.26
CA ARG A 55 0.09 19.53 19.11
C ARG A 55 0.38 18.81 17.80
N THR A 56 1.58 18.23 17.67
CA THR A 56 2.07 17.64 16.42
C THR A 56 2.38 16.16 16.55
N VAL A 57 2.18 15.42 15.46
CA VAL A 57 2.56 14.00 15.37
C VAL A 57 4.08 13.87 15.34
N ASN A 58 4.78 14.81 14.68
CA ASN A 58 6.23 14.86 14.67
C ASN A 58 6.82 14.80 16.09
N LYS A 59 6.27 15.59 17.03
CA LYS A 59 6.74 15.63 18.41
C LYS A 59 6.44 14.34 19.18
N ALA A 60 5.27 13.75 18.95
CA ALA A 60 4.91 12.47 19.57
C ALA A 60 5.89 11.36 19.17
N ILE A 61 6.24 11.29 17.88
CA ILE A 61 7.21 10.32 17.37
C ILE A 61 8.62 10.57 17.94
N GLU A 62 9.06 11.83 18.08
CA GLU A 62 10.34 12.15 18.73
C GLU A 62 10.40 11.66 20.18
N ILE A 63 9.31 11.85 20.93
CA ILE A 63 9.20 11.36 22.31
C ILE A 63 9.22 9.82 22.31
N ALA A 64 8.43 9.18 21.45
CA ALA A 64 8.39 7.72 21.33
C ALA A 64 9.77 7.14 21.03
N GLU A 65 10.47 7.70 20.04
CA GLU A 65 11.81 7.29 19.65
C GLU A 65 12.76 7.38 20.86
N SER A 66 12.84 8.53 21.53
CA SER A 66 13.84 8.79 22.60
C SER A 66 13.84 7.78 23.77
N HIS A 67 12.77 7.01 23.93
CA HIS A 67 12.62 6.06 25.02
C HIS A 67 12.87 4.59 24.64
N GLN A 68 13.16 4.27 23.37
CA GLN A 68 13.49 2.90 22.90
C GLN A 68 12.45 1.82 23.30
N HIS A 69 11.19 2.19 23.45
CA HIS A 69 10.09 1.28 23.78
C HIS A 69 9.05 1.25 22.65
N ASP A 70 8.09 0.34 22.77
CA ASP A 70 6.93 0.28 21.88
C ASP A 70 5.92 1.36 22.29
N TYR A 71 5.55 2.23 21.35
CA TYR A 71 4.64 3.35 21.59
C TYR A 71 3.42 3.29 20.68
N LEU A 72 2.28 3.67 21.27
CA LEU A 72 1.05 3.98 20.58
C LEU A 72 0.87 5.51 20.58
N VAL A 73 0.86 6.11 19.40
CA VAL A 73 0.54 7.52 19.18
C VAL A 73 -0.92 7.61 18.76
N ASN A 74 -1.78 8.00 19.70
CA ASN A 74 -3.20 8.26 19.47
C ASN A 74 -3.36 9.69 18.97
N VAL A 75 -3.88 9.84 17.75
CA VAL A 75 -4.13 11.14 17.13
C VAL A 75 -5.63 11.40 17.13
N GLY A 76 -6.01 12.56 17.63
CA GLY A 76 -7.39 13.02 17.69
C GLY A 76 -7.99 13.31 16.32
N ASP A 77 -9.24 13.76 16.34
CA ASP A 77 -9.96 14.26 15.17
C ASP A 77 -9.39 15.63 14.75
N GLY A 78 -9.19 15.83 13.44
CA GLY A 78 -8.71 17.08 12.89
C GLY A 78 -7.62 16.95 11.82
N ILE A 79 -7.18 18.13 11.34
CA ILE A 79 -6.10 18.26 10.36
C ILE A 79 -4.79 18.63 11.07
N PHE A 80 -3.83 17.73 11.04
CA PHE A 80 -2.50 17.86 11.63
C PHE A 80 -1.49 18.17 10.53
N ALA A 81 -1.07 19.43 10.48
CA ALA A 81 -0.19 19.95 9.46
C ALA A 81 1.25 20.01 9.97
N GLU A 82 2.02 18.99 9.63
CA GLU A 82 3.36 18.71 10.12
C GLU A 82 4.39 19.59 9.41
N GLU A 83 5.38 20.08 10.16
CA GLU A 83 6.26 21.17 9.73
C GLU A 83 7.72 20.74 9.54
N LYS A 84 8.05 19.48 9.84
CA LYS A 84 9.39 18.91 9.66
C LYS A 84 9.35 17.42 9.38
N THR A 85 10.43 16.90 8.82
CA THR A 85 10.63 15.45 8.71
C THR A 85 10.93 14.88 10.08
N THR A 86 10.18 13.85 10.49
CA THR A 86 10.57 13.05 11.65
C THR A 86 11.31 11.80 11.21
N LYS A 87 12.42 11.53 11.90
CA LYS A 87 13.21 10.32 11.72
C LYS A 87 12.86 9.30 12.79
N ILE A 88 12.74 8.03 12.42
CA ILE A 88 12.65 6.91 13.36
C ILE A 88 13.87 6.01 13.15
N THR A 89 14.66 5.81 14.19
CA THR A 89 15.87 4.95 14.12
C THR A 89 15.77 3.67 14.95
N HIS A 90 14.79 3.57 15.85
CA HIS A 90 14.55 2.38 16.66
C HIS A 90 13.15 2.37 17.28
N GLY A 91 12.69 1.18 17.68
CA GLY A 91 11.44 0.99 18.41
C GLY A 91 10.25 0.75 17.48
N ASN A 92 9.17 0.23 18.04
CA ASN A 92 7.93 0.01 17.31
C ASN A 92 6.97 1.18 17.57
N ILE A 93 6.52 1.83 16.50
CA ILE A 93 5.62 2.97 16.59
C ILE A 93 4.31 2.62 15.88
N SER A 94 3.22 2.65 16.63
CA SER A 94 1.86 2.56 16.10
C SER A 94 1.24 3.95 16.10
N LEU A 95 0.87 4.44 14.92
CA LEU A 95 0.18 5.71 14.71
C LEU A 95 -1.28 5.42 14.39
N VAL A 96 -2.20 5.83 15.27
CA VAL A 96 -3.62 5.50 15.15
C VAL A 96 -4.44 6.77 15.18
N GLY A 97 -5.22 7.01 14.12
CA GLY A 97 -6.19 8.10 14.06
C GLY A 97 -7.59 7.67 14.51
N GLN A 98 -8.56 8.57 14.39
CA GLN A 98 -9.98 8.35 14.71
C GLN A 98 -10.81 7.82 13.53
N GLY A 99 -10.18 7.62 12.37
CA GLY A 99 -10.80 7.16 11.13
C GLY A 99 -10.38 7.98 9.91
N ILE A 100 -10.61 7.39 8.74
CA ILE A 100 -10.52 8.06 7.44
C ILE A 100 -11.37 9.34 7.46
N ASP A 101 -10.77 10.43 6.97
CA ASP A 101 -11.32 11.79 6.85
C ASP A 101 -11.69 12.48 8.18
N LYS A 102 -11.48 11.81 9.31
CA LYS A 102 -11.51 12.43 10.65
C LYS A 102 -10.12 12.87 11.07
N THR A 103 -9.16 11.95 11.05
CA THR A 103 -7.76 12.29 11.32
C THR A 103 -7.02 12.43 10.01
N ILE A 104 -6.65 13.67 9.66
CA ILE A 104 -5.91 13.98 8.43
C ILE A 104 -4.52 14.45 8.82
N ILE A 105 -3.48 13.75 8.38
CA ILE A 105 -2.10 14.18 8.53
C ILE A 105 -1.59 14.70 7.19
N THR A 106 -1.07 15.92 7.19
CA THR A 106 -0.56 16.61 6.01
C THR A 106 0.77 17.28 6.28
N ASN A 107 1.52 17.66 5.24
CA ASN A 107 2.77 18.41 5.38
C ASN A 107 2.65 19.90 4.99
N LYS A 108 3.40 20.75 5.70
CA LYS A 108 3.56 22.20 5.46
C LYS A 108 4.95 22.60 4.97
N TYR A 109 5.80 21.65 4.62
CA TYR A 109 7.18 21.90 4.21
C TYR A 109 7.59 20.95 3.08
N ILE A 110 8.67 21.34 2.40
CA ILE A 110 9.33 20.52 1.37
C ILE A 110 10.19 19.47 2.09
N GLY A 111 9.63 18.28 2.28
CA GLY A 111 10.35 17.09 2.69
C GLY A 111 9.43 15.92 3.00
N GLN A 112 10.03 14.79 3.34
CA GLN A 112 9.31 13.56 3.70
C GLN A 112 8.63 13.75 5.05
N PHE A 113 7.34 13.43 5.21
CA PHE A 113 6.66 13.45 6.51
C PHE A 113 7.41 12.55 7.51
N LEU A 114 7.69 11.32 7.09
CA LEU A 114 8.30 10.31 7.94
C LEU A 114 9.43 9.56 7.22
N ASN A 115 10.55 9.42 7.91
CA ASN A 115 11.70 8.64 7.45
C ASN A 115 12.14 7.64 8.52
N VAL A 116 11.91 6.36 8.29
CA VAL A 116 12.46 5.27 9.09
C VAL A 116 13.68 4.73 8.36
N SER A 117 14.88 4.90 8.94
CA SER A 117 16.13 4.53 8.27
C SER A 117 17.00 3.61 9.12
N GLN A 118 17.49 2.51 8.53
CA GLN A 118 18.65 1.67 8.93
C GLN A 118 18.91 1.53 10.44
N GLY A 119 17.85 1.22 11.18
CA GLY A 119 17.90 0.76 12.56
C GLY A 119 17.73 -0.76 12.65
N PRO A 120 18.30 -1.44 13.66
CA PRO A 120 18.28 -2.90 13.75
C PRO A 120 16.90 -3.49 14.05
N VAL A 121 15.93 -2.73 14.55
CA VAL A 121 14.52 -3.13 14.72
C VAL A 121 13.67 -1.85 14.85
N ALA A 122 13.04 -1.41 13.77
CA ALA A 122 12.00 -0.39 13.84
C ALA A 122 10.81 -0.85 13.02
N SER A 123 9.64 -1.02 13.66
CA SER A 123 8.39 -1.32 12.95
C SER A 123 7.48 -0.10 12.98
N LEU A 124 6.69 0.07 11.94
CA LEU A 124 5.76 1.16 11.78
C LEU A 124 4.39 0.61 11.42
N PHE A 125 3.39 0.96 12.24
CA PHE A 125 2.00 0.59 12.04
C PHE A 125 1.19 1.89 11.90
N ILE A 126 0.46 2.07 10.80
CA ILE A 126 -0.35 3.27 10.53
C ILE A 126 -1.79 2.84 10.33
N HIS A 127 -2.68 3.24 11.23
CA HIS A 127 -4.08 2.81 11.20
C HIS A 127 -5.06 3.98 11.24
N GLN A 128 -6.19 3.82 10.55
CA GLN A 128 -7.39 4.64 10.73
C GLN A 128 -7.18 6.15 10.55
N LEU A 129 -6.52 6.55 9.46
CA LEU A 129 -6.28 7.96 9.16
C LEU A 129 -6.17 8.24 7.67
N THR A 130 -6.31 9.51 7.32
CA THR A 130 -6.01 10.04 5.98
C THR A 130 -4.63 10.67 5.97
N LEU A 131 -3.81 10.28 5.01
CA LEU A 131 -2.55 10.93 4.67
C LEU A 131 -2.76 11.79 3.43
N GLU A 132 -2.42 13.07 3.52
CA GLU A 132 -2.58 14.01 2.41
C GLU A 132 -1.26 14.74 2.16
N LEU A 133 -0.87 14.85 0.90
CA LEU A 133 0.25 15.69 0.50
C LEU A 133 -0.29 16.95 -0.15
N GLN A 134 0.06 18.12 0.39
CA GLN A 134 -0.41 19.38 -0.20
C GLN A 134 0.22 19.59 -1.60
N PRO A 135 -0.57 19.90 -2.65
CA PRO A 135 -0.11 20.02 -4.03
C PRO A 135 0.99 21.06 -4.29
N GLN A 136 1.14 22.06 -3.41
CA GLN A 136 2.13 23.12 -3.58
C GLN A 136 3.60 22.68 -3.39
N TRP A 137 3.85 21.44 -2.98
CA TRP A 137 5.20 20.95 -2.65
C TRP A 137 5.72 19.98 -3.71
N VAL A 138 6.26 20.53 -4.80
CA VAL A 138 6.63 19.75 -5.99
C VAL A 138 8.02 19.05 -5.86
N ASP A 139 8.85 19.41 -4.87
CA ASP A 139 10.25 18.96 -4.78
C ASP A 139 10.54 17.96 -3.65
N ILE A 140 9.68 16.95 -3.42
CA ILE A 140 10.01 15.87 -2.46
C ILE A 140 10.26 14.56 -3.19
N ASP A 141 11.32 13.86 -2.78
CA ASP A 141 11.64 12.53 -3.31
C ASP A 141 10.66 11.48 -2.78
N ARG A 142 10.20 11.63 -1.52
CA ARG A 142 9.30 10.69 -0.85
C ARG A 142 8.36 11.38 0.12
N PHE A 143 7.13 10.92 0.25
CA PHE A 143 6.27 11.34 1.37
C PHE A 143 6.57 10.51 2.62
N LEU A 144 6.65 9.19 2.45
CA LEU A 144 7.03 8.26 3.51
C LEU A 144 8.15 7.34 3.02
N SER A 145 9.21 7.23 3.82
CA SER A 145 10.30 6.30 3.60
C SER A 145 10.41 5.35 4.79
N PHE A 146 10.39 4.05 4.53
CA PHE A 146 10.64 3.01 5.51
C PHE A 146 11.70 2.07 4.95
N GLU A 147 12.92 2.16 5.45
CA GLU A 147 14.08 1.40 4.98
C GLU A 147 14.71 0.63 6.14
N THR A 148 14.14 -0.54 6.46
CA THR A 148 14.66 -1.41 7.51
C THR A 148 14.81 -2.85 7.02
N ILE A 149 15.78 -3.57 7.58
CA ILE A 149 16.08 -4.95 7.17
C ILE A 149 15.38 -6.02 8.01
N THR A 150 14.70 -5.61 9.08
CA THR A 150 14.16 -6.48 10.16
C THR A 150 12.88 -5.91 10.78
N GLY A 151 12.39 -4.77 10.27
CA GLY A 151 11.18 -4.13 10.75
C GLY A 151 9.96 -4.51 9.93
N ASN A 152 8.79 -4.38 10.56
CA ASN A 152 7.51 -4.59 9.88
C ASN A 152 6.88 -3.25 9.51
N PHE A 153 6.22 -3.21 8.35
CA PHE A 153 5.41 -2.08 7.93
C PHE A 153 3.96 -2.55 7.78
N GLU A 154 3.04 -1.84 8.42
CA GLU A 154 1.61 -2.09 8.34
C GLU A 154 0.85 -0.78 8.09
N MET A 155 -0.07 -0.82 7.13
CA MET A 155 -1.00 0.25 6.86
C MET A 155 -2.40 -0.35 6.73
N VAL A 156 -3.31 0.01 7.63
CA VAL A 156 -4.64 -0.59 7.73
C VAL A 156 -5.72 0.48 7.86
N GLU A 157 -6.81 0.34 7.10
CA GLU A 157 -7.94 1.29 7.15
C GLU A 157 -7.48 2.74 6.96
N CYS A 158 -6.56 2.97 6.03
CA CYS A 158 -6.00 4.28 5.75
C CYS A 158 -6.38 4.77 4.35
N GLN A 159 -6.42 6.09 4.20
CA GLN A 159 -6.66 6.76 2.93
C GLN A 159 -5.45 7.61 2.54
N MET A 160 -5.07 7.61 1.27
CA MET A 160 -4.09 8.53 0.71
C MET A 160 -4.73 9.30 -0.44
N ASN A 161 -4.79 10.62 -0.30
CA ASN A 161 -5.43 11.51 -1.26
C ASN A 161 -4.44 12.50 -1.90
N GLN A 162 -4.72 12.86 -3.16
CA GLN A 162 -4.18 14.04 -3.86
C GLN A 162 -2.65 14.20 -3.82
N THR A 163 -1.93 13.10 -3.90
CA THR A 163 -0.46 13.14 -3.83
C THR A 163 0.13 13.51 -5.19
N ILE A 164 0.60 14.74 -5.37
CA ILE A 164 1.25 15.17 -6.62
C ILE A 164 2.75 15.35 -6.39
N LEU A 165 3.53 14.40 -6.92
CA LEU A 165 4.99 14.33 -6.87
C LEU A 165 5.55 14.24 -8.29
N ILE A 166 5.35 15.29 -9.08
CA ILE A 166 5.76 15.35 -10.47
C ILE A 166 6.87 16.39 -10.60
N ASP A 167 8.12 15.97 -10.41
CA ASP A 167 9.29 16.81 -10.69
C ASP A 167 10.41 15.99 -11.38
N SER A 168 11.47 16.69 -11.76
CA SER A 168 12.77 16.25 -12.27
C SER A 168 13.50 15.23 -11.39
N ILE A 169 13.16 15.15 -10.10
CA ILE A 169 13.73 14.19 -9.16
C ILE A 169 12.90 12.91 -9.15
N PRO A 170 13.53 11.71 -9.05
CA PRO A 170 12.81 10.45 -8.92
C PRO A 170 11.94 10.40 -7.65
N ALA A 171 10.66 10.78 -7.76
CA ALA A 171 9.75 10.85 -6.64
C ALA A 171 8.81 9.64 -6.52
N GLN A 172 8.62 9.15 -5.30
CA GLN A 172 7.70 8.06 -4.93
C GLN A 172 6.81 8.52 -3.77
N ALA A 173 5.55 8.11 -3.67
CA ALA A 173 4.77 8.49 -2.47
C ALA A 173 5.28 7.70 -1.25
N PHE A 174 5.43 6.38 -1.42
CA PHE A 174 5.94 5.49 -0.39
C PHE A 174 7.12 4.68 -0.91
N HIS A 175 8.21 4.64 -0.15
CA HIS A 175 9.32 3.71 -0.36
C HIS A 175 9.43 2.79 0.84
N ILE A 176 9.04 1.53 0.69
CA ILE A 176 8.97 0.55 1.78
C ILE A 176 9.88 -0.64 1.50
N GLU A 177 10.94 -0.76 2.28
CA GLU A 177 11.81 -1.92 2.44
C GLU A 177 11.64 -2.43 3.88
N ALA A 178 11.06 -3.62 4.02
CA ALA A 178 10.69 -4.19 5.31
C ALA A 178 10.79 -5.72 5.28
N GLU A 179 10.82 -6.35 6.45
CA GLU A 179 10.75 -7.80 6.57
C GLU A 179 9.36 -8.31 6.13
N HIS A 180 8.33 -7.76 6.76
CA HIS A 180 6.94 -7.97 6.41
C HIS A 180 6.26 -6.64 6.07
N ILE A 181 5.48 -6.63 5.00
CA ILE A 181 4.67 -5.49 4.56
C ILE A 181 3.20 -5.94 4.55
N LEU A 182 2.32 -5.19 5.22
CA LEU A 182 0.87 -5.33 5.10
C LEU A 182 0.24 -4.01 4.68
N ILE A 183 -0.61 -4.07 3.65
CA ILE A 183 -1.51 -2.99 3.25
C ILE A 183 -2.91 -3.59 3.16
N SER A 184 -3.82 -3.21 4.05
CA SER A 184 -5.14 -3.84 4.16
C SER A 184 -6.25 -2.80 4.31
N HIS A 185 -7.34 -2.94 3.56
CA HIS A 185 -8.49 -2.02 3.66
C HIS A 185 -8.10 -0.55 3.41
N CYS A 186 -7.12 -0.31 2.53
CA CYS A 186 -6.62 1.03 2.24
C CYS A 186 -7.18 1.59 0.93
N GLN A 187 -7.26 2.92 0.85
CA GLN A 187 -7.65 3.65 -0.35
C GLN A 187 -6.53 4.56 -0.83
N PHE A 188 -6.21 4.48 -2.12
CA PHE A 188 -5.18 5.29 -2.75
C PHE A 188 -5.79 6.03 -3.94
N ASN A 189 -6.12 7.30 -3.73
CA ASN A 189 -6.89 8.10 -4.68
C ASN A 189 -6.03 9.24 -5.25
N ASN A 190 -5.93 9.28 -6.58
CA ASN A 190 -5.22 10.34 -7.31
C ASN A 190 -3.73 10.46 -6.91
N LEU A 191 -3.03 9.32 -6.75
CA LEU A 191 -1.58 9.32 -6.52
C LEU A 191 -0.82 9.58 -7.81
N TRP A 192 -0.24 10.76 -7.96
CA TRP A 192 0.51 11.16 -9.14
C TRP A 192 1.98 11.31 -8.80
N THR A 193 2.83 10.41 -9.28
CA THR A 193 4.27 10.41 -8.95
C THR A 193 5.13 10.27 -10.21
N ASN A 194 6.40 10.66 -10.16
CA ASN A 194 7.31 10.42 -11.29
C ASN A 194 7.67 8.92 -11.39
N VAL A 195 8.05 8.27 -10.29
CA VAL A 195 8.60 6.90 -10.32
C VAL A 195 7.53 5.84 -10.11
N SER A 196 6.96 5.80 -8.91
CA SER A 196 5.93 4.84 -8.47
C SER A 196 5.14 5.42 -7.29
N GLY A 197 3.85 5.13 -7.18
CA GLY A 197 3.07 5.50 -6.00
C GLY A 197 3.60 4.76 -4.77
N LEU A 198 3.55 3.43 -4.81
CA LEU A 198 4.10 2.54 -3.81
C LEU A 198 5.30 1.78 -4.38
N PHE A 199 6.48 1.95 -3.80
CA PHE A 199 7.62 1.05 -3.99
C PHE A 199 7.70 0.08 -2.81
N LEU A 200 7.58 -1.21 -3.10
CA LEU A 200 7.58 -2.28 -2.10
C LEU A 200 8.73 -3.26 -2.38
N SER A 201 9.58 -3.48 -1.39
CA SER A 201 10.68 -4.44 -1.47
C SER A 201 10.72 -5.29 -0.19
N PRO A 202 9.84 -6.29 -0.08
CA PRO A 202 9.78 -7.16 1.09
C PRO A 202 10.97 -8.13 1.13
N LEU A 203 11.44 -8.44 2.34
CA LEU A 203 12.47 -9.47 2.55
C LEU A 203 11.85 -10.86 2.83
N VAL A 204 10.67 -10.92 3.45
CA VAL A 204 9.99 -12.18 3.77
C VAL A 204 8.59 -12.22 3.19
N SER A 205 7.75 -11.20 3.40
CA SER A 205 6.43 -11.16 2.76
C SER A 205 5.90 -9.77 2.51
N ALA A 206 5.07 -9.63 1.49
CA ALA A 206 4.14 -8.51 1.38
C ALA A 206 2.74 -8.97 1.01
N ILE A 207 1.75 -8.39 1.68
CA ILE A 207 0.34 -8.66 1.46
C ILE A 207 -0.34 -7.32 1.18
N ILE A 208 -1.07 -7.25 0.07
CA ILE A 208 -1.99 -6.16 -0.26
C ILE A 208 -3.37 -6.77 -0.39
N GLU A 209 -4.30 -6.38 0.48
CA GLU A 209 -5.64 -6.96 0.47
C GLU A 209 -6.74 -5.93 0.68
N HIS A 210 -7.94 -6.23 0.16
CA HIS A 210 -9.14 -5.42 0.37
C HIS A 210 -8.95 -3.92 0.09
N SER A 211 -8.03 -3.58 -0.82
CA SER A 211 -7.57 -2.20 -1.03
C SER A 211 -7.98 -1.68 -2.40
N TYR A 212 -8.17 -0.37 -2.48
CA TYR A 212 -8.62 0.31 -3.69
C TYR A 212 -7.59 1.32 -4.19
N PHE A 213 -7.25 1.24 -5.47
CA PHE A 213 -6.34 2.15 -6.16
C PHE A 213 -7.09 2.83 -7.30
N ARG A 214 -7.29 4.15 -7.20
CA ARG A 214 -8.11 4.91 -8.14
C ARG A 214 -7.32 6.06 -8.74
N ARG A 215 -7.26 6.11 -10.07
CA ARG A 215 -6.66 7.22 -10.85
C ARG A 215 -5.22 7.53 -10.43
N CYS A 216 -4.47 6.50 -10.04
CA CYS A 216 -3.06 6.63 -9.73
C CYS A 216 -2.25 6.73 -11.02
N PHE A 217 -1.38 7.72 -11.13
CA PHE A 217 -0.58 8.03 -12.31
C PHE A 217 0.92 7.98 -11.98
N THR A 218 1.71 7.33 -12.83
CA THR A 218 3.17 7.29 -12.71
C THR A 218 3.86 7.46 -14.06
N GLN A 219 5.00 8.16 -14.10
CA GLN A 219 5.72 8.43 -15.35
C GLN A 219 6.75 7.37 -15.74
N GLN A 220 7.35 6.64 -14.78
CA GLN A 220 8.46 5.72 -15.07
C GLN A 220 8.13 4.23 -14.98
N PHE A 221 7.31 3.81 -14.02
CA PHE A 221 7.01 2.40 -13.81
C PHE A 221 5.50 2.14 -13.81
N ALA A 222 4.92 2.00 -12.63
CA ALA A 222 3.52 1.75 -12.37
C ALA A 222 3.16 2.34 -10.99
N PRO A 223 1.87 2.59 -10.70
CA PRO A 223 1.40 2.98 -9.37
C PRO A 223 1.93 2.10 -8.25
N ILE A 224 2.00 0.79 -8.47
CA ILE A 224 2.65 -0.13 -7.53
C ILE A 224 3.87 -0.75 -8.21
N ARG A 225 5.02 -0.52 -7.62
CA ARG A 225 6.29 -1.14 -8.00
C ARG A 225 6.71 -2.12 -6.92
N ILE A 226 6.97 -3.36 -7.32
CA ILE A 226 7.45 -4.41 -6.42
C ILE A 226 8.84 -4.83 -6.85
N ASN A 227 9.78 -4.84 -5.91
CA ASN A 227 11.12 -5.33 -6.13
C ASN A 227 11.42 -6.51 -5.21
N CYS A 228 11.30 -7.73 -5.74
CA CYS A 228 11.61 -8.94 -4.98
C CYS A 228 13.11 -9.22 -5.09
N ASN A 229 13.89 -8.83 -4.08
CA ASN A 229 15.34 -9.05 -4.06
C ASN A 229 15.74 -10.47 -3.61
N THR A 230 14.79 -11.29 -3.19
CA THR A 230 15.01 -12.65 -2.69
C THR A 230 14.01 -13.63 -3.29
N THR A 231 14.46 -14.86 -3.50
CA THR A 231 13.63 -15.97 -4.00
C THR A 231 12.74 -16.58 -2.92
N LYS A 232 12.85 -16.10 -1.67
CA LYS A 232 12.08 -16.57 -0.51
C LYS A 232 10.88 -15.67 -0.19
N ALA A 233 10.89 -14.42 -0.64
CA ALA A 233 9.82 -13.50 -0.33
C ALA A 233 8.51 -13.98 -0.96
N ARG A 234 7.41 -13.93 -0.20
CA ARG A 234 6.07 -14.24 -0.68
C ARG A 234 5.28 -12.96 -0.88
N PHE A 235 4.62 -12.83 -2.03
CA PHE A 235 3.76 -11.68 -2.31
C PHE A 235 2.34 -12.14 -2.58
N ILE A 236 1.36 -11.52 -1.93
CA ILE A 236 -0.06 -11.82 -2.13
C ILE A 236 -0.79 -10.51 -2.41
N VAL A 237 -1.57 -10.48 -3.49
CA VAL A 237 -2.57 -9.45 -3.74
C VAL A 237 -3.93 -10.11 -3.78
N SER A 238 -4.83 -9.73 -2.89
CA SER A 238 -6.16 -10.33 -2.81
C SER A 238 -7.26 -9.31 -2.70
N ASP A 239 -8.37 -9.55 -3.41
CA ASP A 239 -9.61 -8.78 -3.25
C ASP A 239 -9.40 -7.25 -3.39
N CYS A 240 -8.48 -6.85 -4.28
CA CYS A 240 -8.18 -5.44 -4.55
C CYS A 240 -8.83 -4.97 -5.86
N ILE A 241 -9.07 -3.68 -5.96
CA ILE A 241 -9.56 -3.03 -7.18
C ILE A 241 -8.55 -1.98 -7.64
N PHE A 242 -8.17 -2.03 -8.92
CA PHE A 242 -7.27 -1.08 -9.58
C PHE A 242 -8.02 -0.42 -10.73
N CYS A 243 -8.37 0.86 -10.60
CA CYS A 243 -9.28 1.54 -11.52
C CYS A 243 -8.69 2.85 -12.07
N GLY A 244 -8.58 2.93 -13.39
CA GLY A 244 -8.07 4.11 -14.09
C GLY A 244 -6.60 4.40 -13.77
N CYS A 245 -5.84 3.38 -13.37
CA CYS A 245 -4.43 3.51 -13.04
C CYS A 245 -3.59 3.61 -14.31
N VAL A 246 -2.61 4.49 -14.30
CA VAL A 246 -1.74 4.78 -15.45
C VAL A 246 -0.28 4.68 -15.04
N GLY A 247 0.49 3.91 -15.80
CA GLY A 247 1.93 3.82 -15.62
C GLY A 247 2.66 3.81 -16.96
N LYS A 248 4.00 3.76 -16.92
CA LYS A 248 4.81 3.60 -18.12
C LYS A 248 4.69 2.17 -18.63
N MET A 249 5.19 1.21 -17.87
CA MET A 249 5.31 -0.17 -18.33
C MET A 249 4.11 -1.04 -17.93
N GLY A 250 3.53 -0.75 -16.75
CA GLY A 250 2.36 -1.40 -16.17
C GLY A 250 1.35 -0.36 -15.72
N GLY A 251 0.06 -0.50 -16.03
CA GLY A 251 -0.92 0.49 -15.58
C GLY A 251 -1.20 0.42 -14.08
N ALA A 252 -1.20 -0.77 -13.47
CA ALA A 252 -1.35 -0.96 -12.03
C ALA A 252 -0.06 -1.44 -11.36
N PHE A 253 0.57 -2.49 -11.90
CA PHE A 253 1.75 -3.12 -11.32
C PHE A 253 2.96 -3.12 -12.24
N TYR A 254 4.12 -2.85 -11.65
CA TYR A 254 5.43 -3.16 -12.20
C TYR A 254 6.17 -4.08 -11.23
N ILE A 255 6.56 -5.25 -11.69
CA ILE A 255 7.19 -6.26 -10.86
C ILE A 255 8.60 -6.50 -11.38
N SER A 256 9.60 -6.13 -10.61
CA SER A 256 10.99 -6.46 -10.90
C SER A 256 11.47 -7.65 -10.08
N ARG A 257 12.01 -8.63 -10.80
CA ARG A 257 12.71 -9.81 -10.28
C ARG A 257 11.80 -10.76 -9.48
N TYR A 258 12.17 -12.04 -9.51
CA TYR A 258 11.65 -13.12 -8.64
C TYR A 258 10.12 -13.16 -8.44
N PHE A 259 9.34 -12.84 -9.47
CA PHE A 259 7.88 -12.75 -9.42
C PHE A 259 7.16 -14.10 -9.22
N TRP A 260 7.90 -15.21 -9.21
CA TRP A 260 7.33 -16.56 -9.13
C TRP A 260 6.71 -16.91 -7.77
N ASN A 261 7.01 -16.15 -6.72
CA ASN A 261 6.34 -16.30 -5.43
C ASN A 261 5.13 -15.36 -5.25
N MET A 262 4.69 -14.72 -6.33
CA MET A 262 3.54 -13.82 -6.29
C MET A 262 2.25 -14.57 -6.54
N THR A 263 1.20 -14.20 -5.80
CA THR A 263 -0.15 -14.74 -5.95
C THR A 263 -1.13 -13.59 -6.08
N PHE A 264 -2.00 -13.65 -7.09
CA PHE A 264 -3.09 -12.71 -7.31
C PHE A 264 -4.41 -13.47 -7.19
N ILE A 265 -5.29 -13.03 -6.30
CA ILE A 265 -6.57 -13.69 -6.01
C ILE A 265 -7.69 -12.65 -6.03
N ASN A 266 -8.79 -12.90 -6.75
CA ASN A 266 -9.99 -12.05 -6.70
C ASN A 266 -9.74 -10.55 -6.99
N ASN A 267 -8.77 -10.23 -7.83
CA ASN A 267 -8.45 -8.83 -8.13
C ASN A 267 -9.21 -8.33 -9.36
N LEU A 268 -9.54 -7.04 -9.33
CA LEU A 268 -10.29 -6.39 -10.39
C LEU A 268 -9.46 -5.25 -11.00
N PHE A 269 -9.20 -5.33 -12.30
CA PHE A 269 -8.46 -4.32 -13.06
C PHE A 269 -9.40 -3.61 -14.04
N LEU A 270 -9.61 -2.30 -13.84
CA LEU A 270 -10.57 -1.51 -14.58
C LEU A 270 -9.90 -0.35 -15.31
N HIS A 271 -9.96 -0.36 -16.64
CA HIS A 271 -9.53 0.77 -17.49
C HIS A 271 -8.11 1.28 -17.16
N ASN A 272 -7.21 0.38 -16.78
CA ASN A 272 -5.82 0.74 -16.54
C ASN A 272 -5.08 0.89 -17.87
N LYS A 273 -3.97 1.63 -17.85
CA LYS A 273 -3.23 1.95 -19.07
C LYS A 273 -1.72 2.00 -18.85
N ALA A 274 -0.99 1.33 -19.72
CA ALA A 274 0.44 1.58 -19.91
C ALA A 274 0.64 2.63 -21.00
N THR A 275 1.59 3.55 -20.78
CA THR A 275 1.94 4.61 -21.74
C THR A 275 3.15 4.25 -22.60
N TYR A 276 3.90 3.22 -22.24
CA TYR A 276 5.05 2.75 -23.01
C TYR A 276 4.58 2.11 -24.31
N THR A 277 5.10 2.59 -25.43
CA THR A 277 4.62 2.25 -26.78
C THR A 277 5.15 0.94 -27.33
N TYR A 278 6.06 0.27 -26.62
CA TYR A 278 6.57 -1.04 -27.04
C TYR A 278 5.51 -2.12 -26.82
N SER A 279 5.46 -3.10 -27.72
CA SER A 279 4.61 -4.30 -27.68
C SER A 279 4.75 -5.12 -26.38
N THR A 280 5.79 -4.86 -25.60
CA THR A 280 6.09 -5.51 -24.34
C THR A 280 5.26 -4.99 -23.17
N ALA A 281 4.74 -3.77 -23.21
CA ALA A 281 3.99 -3.16 -22.11
C ALA A 281 2.67 -3.87 -21.80
N GLY A 282 2.19 -3.76 -20.57
CA GLY A 282 0.92 -4.35 -20.12
C GLY A 282 0.04 -3.32 -19.43
N ASN A 283 -1.20 -3.18 -19.85
CA ASN A 283 -2.12 -2.19 -19.29
C ASN A 283 -2.43 -2.42 -17.82
N ASP A 284 -2.30 -3.64 -17.30
CA ASP A 284 -2.51 -3.94 -15.88
C ASP A 284 -1.20 -4.25 -15.16
N ILE A 285 -0.49 -5.28 -15.62
CA ILE A 285 0.69 -5.82 -14.95
C ILE A 285 1.86 -5.85 -15.92
N TYR A 286 3.05 -5.47 -15.46
CA TYR A 286 4.29 -5.66 -16.19
C TYR A 286 5.30 -6.48 -15.40
N LEU A 287 5.80 -7.56 -16.00
CA LEU A 287 6.83 -8.42 -15.42
C LEU A 287 8.19 -8.13 -16.05
N PHE A 288 9.15 -7.77 -15.20
CA PHE A 288 10.52 -7.47 -15.58
C PHE A 288 11.45 -8.59 -15.10
N GLN A 289 12.17 -9.20 -16.06
CA GLN A 289 13.13 -10.31 -15.98
C GLN A 289 12.63 -11.64 -16.55
N ASN A 290 13.39 -12.22 -17.48
CA ASN A 290 13.09 -13.50 -18.12
C ASN A 290 13.24 -14.68 -17.13
N PRO A 291 12.15 -15.41 -16.79
CA PRO A 291 12.20 -16.61 -15.98
C PRO A 291 12.54 -17.86 -16.83
N SER A 292 12.71 -19.02 -16.20
CA SER A 292 12.60 -20.31 -16.92
C SER A 292 11.14 -20.60 -17.31
N GLN A 293 10.91 -21.49 -18.29
CA GLN A 293 9.54 -21.85 -18.70
C GLN A 293 8.71 -22.49 -17.57
N GLU A 294 9.33 -23.31 -16.72
CA GLU A 294 8.65 -23.95 -15.58
C GLU A 294 8.04 -22.92 -14.62
N ILE A 295 8.77 -21.82 -14.39
CA ILE A 295 8.33 -20.71 -13.53
C ILE A 295 7.10 -20.01 -14.12
N ILE A 296 7.02 -19.88 -15.45
CA ILE A 296 5.87 -19.26 -16.12
C ILE A 296 4.60 -20.07 -15.88
N PHE A 297 4.67 -21.40 -16.04
CA PHE A 297 3.53 -22.29 -15.80
C PHE A 297 3.04 -22.22 -14.36
N ASP A 298 3.94 -22.14 -13.38
CA ASP A 298 3.56 -22.01 -11.98
C ASP A 298 2.88 -20.65 -11.70
N PHE A 299 3.37 -19.56 -12.31
CA PHE A 299 2.75 -18.24 -12.17
C PHE A 299 1.29 -18.22 -12.66
N HIS A 300 0.95 -18.96 -13.72
CA HIS A 300 -0.43 -19.07 -14.20
C HIS A 300 -1.37 -19.62 -13.13
N ASN A 301 -0.93 -20.64 -12.38
CA ASN A 301 -1.73 -21.25 -11.32
C ASN A 301 -1.89 -20.38 -10.07
N ARG A 302 -1.18 -19.24 -10.02
CA ARG A 302 -1.18 -18.28 -8.92
C ARG A 302 -1.98 -17.01 -9.23
N ILE A 303 -2.48 -16.85 -10.45
CA ILE A 303 -3.50 -15.85 -10.79
C ILE A 303 -4.85 -16.56 -10.80
N ARG A 304 -5.72 -16.22 -9.84
CA ARG A 304 -7.01 -16.91 -9.66
C ARG A 304 -8.13 -15.90 -9.50
N HIS A 305 -9.20 -16.08 -10.27
CA HIS A 305 -10.39 -15.22 -10.19
C HIS A 305 -10.07 -13.72 -10.34
N CYS A 306 -8.98 -13.39 -11.03
CA CYS A 306 -8.65 -12.03 -11.38
C CYS A 306 -9.28 -11.69 -12.72
N PHE A 307 -9.77 -10.47 -12.86
CA PHE A 307 -10.41 -10.04 -14.09
C PHE A 307 -9.95 -8.65 -14.51
N SER A 308 -10.00 -8.39 -15.81
CA SER A 308 -9.58 -7.10 -16.37
C SER A 308 -10.49 -6.65 -17.50
N ASN A 309 -10.94 -5.40 -17.48
CA ASN A 309 -11.59 -4.77 -18.62
C ASN A 309 -10.69 -3.75 -19.34
N SER A 310 -9.43 -3.64 -18.93
CA SER A 310 -8.44 -2.79 -19.60
C SER A 310 -8.25 -3.23 -21.05
N ASP A 311 -7.91 -2.28 -21.92
CA ASP A 311 -7.61 -2.58 -23.32
C ASP A 311 -6.48 -3.62 -23.41
N ARG A 312 -6.41 -4.36 -24.52
CA ARG A 312 -5.25 -5.24 -24.77
C ARG A 312 -3.98 -4.38 -24.96
N LYS A 313 -2.81 -4.81 -24.51
CA LYS A 313 -2.37 -6.06 -23.87
C LYS A 313 -2.44 -5.94 -22.33
N LYS A 314 -2.95 -6.94 -21.60
CA LYS A 314 -3.21 -6.81 -20.14
C LYS A 314 -1.97 -7.08 -19.28
N ILE A 315 -1.23 -8.14 -19.60
CA ILE A 315 0.04 -8.48 -18.95
C ILE A 315 1.19 -8.27 -19.93
N GLY A 316 2.15 -7.45 -19.52
CA GLY A 316 3.37 -7.14 -20.25
C GLY A 316 4.59 -7.91 -19.70
N PHE A 317 5.58 -8.11 -20.56
CA PHE A 317 6.77 -8.91 -20.26
C PHE A 317 8.00 -8.29 -20.90
N SER A 318 9.11 -8.23 -20.18
CA SER A 318 10.37 -7.70 -20.72
C SER A 318 11.09 -8.63 -21.70
N TRP A 319 10.61 -9.87 -21.92
CA TRP A 319 11.30 -10.92 -22.69
C TRP A 319 10.51 -11.47 -23.87
N GLU A 320 9.46 -10.77 -24.31
CA GLU A 320 8.62 -11.12 -25.48
C GLU A 320 8.31 -12.63 -25.59
N PRO A 321 7.47 -13.18 -24.70
CA PRO A 321 7.19 -14.61 -24.73
C PRO A 321 6.57 -15.01 -26.09
N ILE A 322 6.98 -16.18 -26.57
CA ILE A 322 6.67 -16.70 -27.92
C ILE A 322 5.16 -16.93 -28.12
N SER A 323 4.38 -17.09 -27.04
CA SER A 323 2.92 -17.25 -27.10
C SER A 323 2.19 -15.94 -26.74
N ILE A 324 1.27 -15.53 -27.62
CA ILE A 324 0.32 -14.41 -27.45
C ILE A 324 -0.63 -14.61 -26.25
N ASP A 325 -0.68 -15.82 -25.70
CA ASP A 325 -1.70 -16.25 -24.75
C ASP A 325 -1.34 -15.89 -23.30
N TYR A 326 -1.31 -14.61 -22.94
CA TYR A 326 -1.32 -14.21 -21.52
C TYR A 326 -2.49 -13.30 -21.18
N ASP A 327 -3.19 -12.76 -22.19
CA ASP A 327 -4.44 -12.03 -21.99
C ASP A 327 -5.53 -12.92 -21.38
N PHE A 328 -5.46 -14.25 -21.53
CA PHE A 328 -6.42 -15.17 -20.91
C PHE A 328 -6.26 -15.30 -19.38
N LEU A 329 -5.09 -14.94 -18.82
CA LEU A 329 -4.85 -14.97 -17.37
C LEU A 329 -5.64 -13.90 -16.62
N LEU A 330 -5.98 -12.83 -17.32
CA LEU A 330 -6.88 -11.78 -16.86
C LEU A 330 -8.08 -11.73 -17.81
N PRO A 331 -9.00 -12.71 -17.74
CA PRO A 331 -10.16 -12.75 -18.62
C PRO A 331 -10.95 -11.45 -18.51
N SER A 332 -11.59 -11.08 -19.62
CA SER A 332 -12.54 -9.98 -19.61
C SER A 332 -13.76 -10.35 -18.78
N ILE A 333 -14.28 -9.38 -18.03
CA ILE A 333 -15.50 -9.56 -17.25
C ILE A 333 -16.68 -9.60 -18.20
N ASN A 334 -17.58 -10.55 -17.98
CA ASN A 334 -18.88 -10.57 -18.63
C ASN A 334 -19.63 -9.26 -18.29
N ASN A 335 -20.24 -8.61 -19.29
CA ASN A 335 -20.95 -7.34 -19.09
C ASN A 335 -21.94 -7.33 -17.92
N GLN A 336 -22.59 -8.46 -17.61
CA GLN A 336 -23.51 -8.56 -16.48
C GLN A 336 -22.79 -8.48 -15.13
N ASP A 337 -21.73 -9.28 -14.94
CA ASP A 337 -20.90 -9.25 -13.73
C ASP A 337 -20.16 -7.91 -13.58
N LEU A 338 -19.82 -7.28 -14.72
CA LEU A 338 -19.22 -5.95 -14.75
C LEU A 338 -20.21 -4.91 -14.25
N THR A 339 -21.50 -5.02 -14.60
CA THR A 339 -22.53 -4.07 -14.16
C THR A 339 -22.70 -4.13 -12.65
N ASP A 340 -22.78 -5.32 -12.05
CA ASP A 340 -22.90 -5.48 -10.59
C ASP A 340 -21.66 -4.95 -9.84
N LEU A 341 -20.47 -5.17 -10.40
CA LEU A 341 -19.21 -4.65 -9.83
C LEU A 341 -19.08 -3.13 -10.02
N GLN A 342 -19.52 -2.60 -11.17
CA GLN A 342 -19.57 -1.16 -11.44
C GLN A 342 -20.60 -0.46 -10.57
N GLU A 343 -21.76 -1.07 -10.32
CA GLU A 343 -22.75 -0.54 -9.38
C GLU A 343 -22.18 -0.49 -7.97
N LYS A 344 -21.45 -1.53 -7.52
CA LYS A 344 -20.74 -1.47 -6.23
C LYS A 344 -19.69 -0.37 -6.20
N ALA A 345 -18.88 -0.23 -7.24
CA ALA A 345 -17.89 0.84 -7.33
C ALA A 345 -18.54 2.23 -7.37
N LYS A 346 -19.67 2.37 -8.07
CA LYS A 346 -20.41 3.62 -8.20
C LYS A 346 -21.14 4.00 -6.92
N VAL A 347 -21.65 3.03 -6.15
CA VAL A 347 -22.19 3.27 -4.81
C VAL A 347 -21.09 3.81 -3.90
N MET A 348 -19.87 3.27 -3.97
CA MET A 348 -18.72 3.84 -3.26
C MET A 348 -18.39 5.28 -3.73
N GLU A 349 -18.51 5.58 -5.03
CA GLU A 349 -18.32 6.94 -5.56
C GLU A 349 -19.42 7.93 -5.10
N GLU A 350 -20.68 7.49 -5.05
CA GLU A 350 -21.82 8.32 -4.65
C GLU A 350 -21.86 8.58 -3.13
N GLU A 351 -21.39 7.63 -2.31
CA GLU A 351 -21.23 7.81 -0.86
C GLU A 351 -20.13 8.85 -0.52
N GLU A 352 -19.07 8.97 -1.33
CA GLU A 352 -18.04 10.02 -1.20
C GLU A 352 -18.57 11.40 -1.61
N GLU A 353 -19.32 11.50 -2.72
CA GLU A 353 -19.84 12.79 -3.20
C GLU A 353 -20.92 13.37 -2.28
N GLN A 354 -21.63 12.53 -1.53
CA GLN A 354 -22.64 12.95 -0.54
C GLN A 354 -22.05 13.23 0.86
N GLY A 355 -20.79 12.86 1.09
CA GLY A 355 -20.06 13.09 2.35
C GLY A 355 -19.27 14.41 2.40
N ASN A 356 -19.25 15.20 1.32
CA ASN A 356 -18.61 16.53 1.26
C ASN A 356 -19.57 17.69 1.56
#